data_AF-A0AAN7Q3M8-F1
#
_entry.id   AF-A0AAN7Q3M8-F1
#
_cell.length_a   1.000
_cell.length_b   1.000
_cell.length_c   1.000
_cell.angle_alpha   90.00
_cell.angle_beta   90.00
_cell.angle_gamma   90.00
#
_symmetry.space_group_name_H-M   'P 1'
#
loop_
_entity.id
_entity.type
_entity.pdbx_description
1 polymer ?
#
loop_
_entity_poly.entity_id
_entity_poly.type
_entity_poly.pdbx_seq_one_letter_code
_entity_poly.pdbx_strand_id
1 'polypeptide(L)'
;MAKFVNIDKKLVKALYLGSYRIAKEGKPHTIGETLLFPVAKGMVEAVLGKKTTKEIEKIPLSNDTVKRRIVEMSSSIKEQLLLQVRECNYFALQVGDSTDITNMAQFLVFIRFDYQSEVKEKFLFCKPLVSNTRAEDIFNVINEYIMKAGISWSKCVRLCTDGAKAMSGHLSGLGARIKKSCSRKAKYSLRYSPRSFGFEGYACQP
;
A
#
# COMPACT_ATOMS: atom_id res chain seq x y z
N MET A 1 -29.95 -8.47 13.03
CA MET A 1 -28.96 -8.14 14.09
C MET A 1 -27.75 -9.06 13.93
N ALA A 2 -26.59 -8.53 13.58
CA ALA A 2 -25.36 -9.32 13.65
C ALA A 2 -25.06 -9.60 15.12
N LYS A 3 -25.04 -10.88 15.53
CA LYS A 3 -24.57 -11.28 16.85
C LYS A 3 -23.08 -10.96 16.93
N PHE A 4 -22.71 -9.90 17.64
CA PHE A 4 -21.33 -9.66 18.00
C PHE A 4 -20.89 -10.81 18.92
N VAL A 5 -20.15 -11.76 18.37
CA VAL A 5 -19.52 -12.80 19.18
C VAL A 5 -18.55 -12.08 20.11
N ASN A 6 -18.73 -12.24 21.42
CA ASN A 6 -17.78 -11.78 22.43
C ASN A 6 -16.54 -12.68 22.35
N ILE A 7 -15.70 -12.43 21.35
CA ILE A 7 -14.48 -13.21 21.12
C ILE A 7 -13.44 -12.72 22.12
N ASP A 8 -12.84 -13.65 22.87
CA ASP A 8 -11.73 -13.37 23.79
C ASP A 8 -10.65 -12.53 23.08
N LYS A 9 -10.34 -11.36 23.64
CA LYS A 9 -9.33 -10.42 23.12
C LYS A 9 -7.98 -11.11 22.91
N LYS A 10 -7.63 -12.12 23.72
CA LYS A 10 -6.39 -12.89 23.57
C LYS A 10 -6.39 -13.74 22.31
N LEU A 11 -7.50 -14.39 21.98
CA LEU A 11 -7.65 -15.19 20.76
C LEU A 11 -7.60 -14.32 19.51
N VAL A 12 -8.28 -13.16 19.54
CA VAL A 12 -8.22 -12.18 18.45
C VAL A 12 -6.78 -11.70 18.25
N LYS A 13 -6.08 -11.35 19.33
CA LYS A 13 -4.67 -10.93 19.26
C LYS A 13 -3.78 -12.02 18.67
N ALA A 14 -3.92 -13.27 19.12
CA ALA A 14 -3.16 -14.40 18.59
C ALA A 14 -3.41 -14.62 17.09
N LEU A 15 -4.68 -14.51 16.66
CA LEU A 15 -5.06 -14.58 15.26
C LEU A 15 -4.36 -13.50 14.42
N TYR A 16 -4.44 -12.24 14.84
CA TYR A 16 -3.78 -11.14 14.13
C TYR A 16 -2.25 -11.32 14.07
N LEU A 17 -1.62 -11.81 15.15
CA LEU A 17 -0.19 -12.12 15.13
C LEU A 17 0.14 -13.20 14.10
N GLY A 18 -0.62 -14.29 14.06
CA GLY A 18 -0.44 -15.36 13.07
C GLY A 18 -0.62 -14.84 11.64
N SER A 19 -1.73 -14.15 11.36
CA SER A 19 -2.01 -13.59 10.03
C SER A 19 -0.96 -12.56 9.59
N TYR A 20 -0.49 -11.71 10.52
CA TYR A 20 0.56 -10.73 10.24
C TYR A 20 1.86 -11.41 9.84
N ARG A 21 2.27 -12.48 10.54
CA ARG A 21 3.48 -13.25 10.20
C ARG A 21 3.37 -13.89 8.82
N ILE A 22 2.23 -14.50 8.51
CA ILE A 22 1.97 -15.09 7.18
C ILE A 22 2.14 -14.04 6.08
N ALA A 23 1.52 -12.86 6.25
CA ALA A 23 1.61 -11.77 5.28
C ALA A 23 3.04 -11.22 5.14
N LYS A 24 3.72 -11.01 6.27
CA LYS A 24 5.08 -10.45 6.31
C LYS A 24 6.09 -11.34 5.58
N GLU A 25 5.96 -12.65 5.72
CA GLU A 25 6.84 -13.64 5.06
C GLU A 25 6.40 -13.99 3.63
N GLY A 26 5.34 -13.35 3.11
CA GLY A 26 4.83 -13.59 1.75
C GLY A 26 4.33 -15.02 1.53
N LYS A 27 3.82 -15.68 2.57
CA LYS A 27 3.37 -17.08 2.50
C LYS A 27 1.89 -17.18 2.09
N PRO A 28 1.46 -18.27 1.43
CA PRO A 28 0.05 -18.48 1.12
C PRO A 28 -0.77 -18.58 2.40
N HIS A 29 -2.01 -18.07 2.39
CA HIS A 29 -2.86 -18.05 3.58
C HIS A 29 -3.15 -19.46 4.14
N THR A 30 -3.19 -20.47 3.26
CA THR A 30 -3.36 -21.89 3.60
C THR A 30 -2.30 -22.39 4.57
N ILE A 31 -1.12 -21.75 4.64
CA ILE A 31 -0.08 -22.14 5.62
C ILE A 31 -0.56 -22.05 7.07
N GLY A 32 -1.57 -21.19 7.33
CA GLY A 32 -2.22 -21.06 8.64
C GLY A 32 -2.80 -22.39 9.13
N GLU A 33 -3.57 -23.07 8.30
CA GLU A 33 -4.25 -24.32 8.63
C GLU A 33 -3.42 -25.56 8.31
N THR A 34 -2.58 -25.52 7.28
CA THR A 34 -1.81 -26.70 6.83
C THR A 34 -0.54 -26.95 7.64
N LEU A 35 0.06 -25.90 8.22
CA LEU A 35 1.35 -26.02 8.91
C LEU A 35 1.36 -25.33 10.27
N LEU A 36 1.05 -24.04 10.34
CA LEU A 36 1.21 -23.25 11.56
C LEU A 36 0.33 -23.77 12.70
N PHE A 37 -0.94 -24.06 12.42
CA PHE A 37 -1.86 -24.55 13.42
C PHE A 37 -1.52 -25.97 13.93
N PRO A 38 -1.26 -26.99 13.07
CA PRO A 38 -0.80 -28.30 13.53
C PRO A 38 0.49 -28.25 14.37
N VAL A 39 1.47 -27.44 13.95
CA VAL A 39 2.75 -27.29 14.68
C VAL A 39 2.51 -26.65 16.04
N ALA A 40 1.78 -25.54 16.09
CA ALA A 40 1.47 -24.87 17.36
C ALA A 40 0.70 -25.80 18.32
N LYS A 41 -0.26 -26.56 17.79
CA LYS A 41 -1.02 -27.56 18.56
C LYS A 41 -0.11 -28.63 19.15
N GLY A 42 0.75 -29.25 18.32
CA GLY A 42 1.65 -30.31 18.75
C GLY A 42 2.66 -29.86 19.81
N MET A 43 3.24 -28.67 19.64
CA MET A 43 4.17 -28.09 20.62
C MET A 43 3.48 -27.78 21.96
N VAL A 44 2.29 -27.16 21.92
CA VAL A 44 1.54 -26.84 23.15
C VAL A 44 1.06 -28.09 23.86
N GLU A 45 0.64 -29.13 23.13
CA GLU A 45 0.25 -30.40 23.74
C GLU A 45 1.44 -31.10 24.41
N ALA A 46 2.61 -31.10 23.76
CA ALA A 46 3.81 -31.72 24.32
C ALA A 46 4.35 -31.00 25.57
N VAL A 47 4.26 -29.66 25.62
CA VAL A 47 4.84 -28.86 26.71
C VAL A 47 3.84 -28.54 27.82
N LEU A 48 2.59 -28.24 27.47
CA LEU A 48 1.56 -27.71 28.38
C LEU A 48 0.35 -28.65 28.55
N GLY A 49 0.34 -29.79 27.86
CA GLY A 49 -0.68 -30.81 27.95
C GLY A 49 -2.00 -30.49 27.24
N LYS A 50 -2.83 -31.53 27.07
CA LYS A 50 -4.10 -31.51 26.31
C LYS A 50 -5.11 -30.47 26.77
N LYS A 51 -5.11 -30.11 28.06
CA LYS A 51 -6.05 -29.10 28.61
C LYS A 51 -5.81 -27.73 27.97
N THR A 52 -4.55 -27.34 27.85
CA THR A 52 -4.14 -26.04 27.28
C THR A 52 -4.31 -26.02 25.76
N THR A 53 -4.11 -27.17 25.11
CA THR A 53 -4.31 -27.33 23.66
C THR A 53 -5.71 -26.91 23.19
N LYS A 54 -6.76 -27.22 23.97
CA LYS A 54 -8.15 -26.83 23.65
C LYS A 54 -8.37 -25.32 23.55
N GLU A 55 -7.53 -24.51 24.20
CA GLU A 55 -7.61 -23.05 24.08
C GLU A 55 -6.98 -22.55 22.78
N ILE A 56 -5.89 -23.18 22.33
CA ILE A 56 -5.25 -22.89 21.04
C ILE A 56 -6.15 -23.27 19.88
N GLU A 57 -6.90 -24.37 20.02
CA GLU A 57 -7.84 -24.84 19.00
C GLU A 57 -8.94 -23.83 18.65
N LYS A 58 -9.20 -22.87 19.54
CA LYS A 58 -10.17 -21.80 19.32
C LYS A 58 -9.66 -20.69 18.40
N ILE A 59 -8.36 -20.66 18.06
CA ILE A 59 -7.79 -19.63 17.18
C ILE A 59 -8.10 -20.00 15.72
N PRO A 60 -8.91 -19.20 15.00
CA PRO A 60 -9.34 -19.56 13.65
C PRO A 60 -8.28 -19.18 12.62
N LEU A 61 -7.34 -20.08 12.33
CA LEU A 61 -6.26 -19.87 11.33
C LEU A 61 -6.59 -20.45 9.93
N SER A 62 -7.87 -20.58 9.58
CA SER A 62 -8.27 -21.03 8.24
C SER A 62 -7.82 -20.06 7.14
N ASN A 63 -7.68 -20.56 5.91
CA ASN A 63 -7.34 -19.76 4.73
C ASN A 63 -8.16 -18.46 4.64
N ASP A 64 -9.48 -18.56 4.77
CA ASP A 64 -10.39 -17.42 4.63
C ASP A 64 -10.28 -16.45 5.80
N THR A 65 -10.05 -16.96 7.01
CA THR A 65 -9.90 -16.11 8.18
C THR A 65 -8.60 -15.32 8.12
N VAL A 66 -7.49 -15.99 7.78
CA VAL A 66 -6.19 -15.35 7.57
C VAL A 66 -6.30 -14.29 6.47
N LYS A 67 -6.88 -14.63 5.31
CA LYS A 67 -7.13 -13.68 4.22
C LYS A 67 -7.85 -12.43 4.71
N ARG A 68 -8.96 -12.61 5.42
CA ARG A 68 -9.78 -11.49 5.91
C ARG A 68 -9.01 -10.62 6.90
N ARG A 69 -8.23 -11.21 7.82
CA ARG A 69 -7.41 -10.45 8.77
C ARG A 69 -6.31 -9.65 8.10
N ILE A 70 -5.68 -10.21 7.05
CA ILE A 70 -4.69 -9.50 6.25
C ILE A 70 -5.32 -8.32 5.52
N VAL A 71 -6.50 -8.51 4.91
CA VAL A 71 -7.25 -7.41 4.26
C VAL A 71 -7.60 -6.31 5.25
N GLU A 72 -8.11 -6.65 6.43
CA GLU A 72 -8.44 -5.68 7.48
C GLU A 72 -7.21 -4.88 7.95
N MET A 73 -6.07 -5.56 8.20
CA MET A 73 -4.81 -4.88 8.54
C MET A 73 -4.33 -3.97 7.41
N SER A 74 -4.38 -4.43 6.15
CA SER A 74 -4.02 -3.63 4.98
C SER A 74 -4.89 -2.38 4.85
N SER A 75 -6.20 -2.50 5.07
CA SER A 75 -7.12 -1.35 5.06
C SER A 75 -6.77 -0.35 6.15
N SER A 76 -6.49 -0.80 7.37
CA SER A 76 -6.10 0.08 8.47
C SER A 76 -4.78 0.82 8.18
N ILE A 77 -3.77 0.13 7.66
CA ILE A 77 -2.49 0.76 7.24
C ILE A 77 -2.75 1.81 6.15
N LYS A 78 -3.60 1.48 5.17
CA LYS A 78 -3.96 2.41 4.10
C LYS A 78 -4.67 3.65 4.64
N GLU A 79 -5.64 3.50 5.54
CA GLU A 79 -6.34 4.62 6.16
C GLU A 79 -5.39 5.54 6.92
N GLN A 80 -4.48 4.96 7.72
CA GLN A 80 -3.45 5.72 8.43
C GLN A 80 -2.52 6.47 7.47
N LEU A 81 -2.09 5.84 6.38
CA LEU A 81 -1.30 6.50 5.33
C LEU A 81 -2.05 7.68 4.72
N LEU A 82 -3.33 7.50 4.37
CA LEU A 82 -4.13 8.55 3.75
C LEU A 82 -4.36 9.74 4.70
N LEU A 83 -4.53 9.49 6.00
CA LEU A 83 -4.59 10.57 6.99
C LEU A 83 -3.31 11.42 6.97
N GLN A 84 -2.14 10.77 7.04
CA GLN A 84 -0.84 11.47 7.01
C GLN A 84 -0.63 12.25 5.70
N VAL A 85 -0.99 11.66 4.56
CA VAL A 85 -0.87 12.31 3.24
C VAL A 85 -1.83 13.50 3.11
N ARG A 86 -3.01 13.46 3.71
CA ARG A 86 -3.93 14.61 3.69
C ARG A 86 -3.37 15.78 4.50
N GLU A 87 -2.66 15.49 5.59
CA GLU A 87 -2.05 16.49 6.47
C GLU A 87 -0.72 17.05 5.93
N CYS A 88 -0.03 16.35 5.01
CA CYS A 88 1.23 16.84 4.45
C CYS A 88 1.11 18.21 3.79
N ASN A 89 2.22 18.95 3.72
CA ASN A 89 2.26 20.20 2.96
C ASN A 89 2.38 19.90 1.46
N TYR A 90 3.28 18.99 1.12
CA TYR A 90 3.62 18.63 -0.25
C TYR A 90 3.88 17.13 -0.41
N PHE A 91 3.57 16.62 -1.59
CA PHE A 91 3.92 15.25 -1.96
C PHE A 91 4.46 15.16 -3.38
N ALA A 92 5.20 14.10 -3.62
CA ALA A 92 5.64 13.65 -4.93
C ALA A 92 5.11 12.25 -5.20
N LEU A 93 4.79 11.97 -6.46
CA LEU A 93 4.41 10.63 -6.90
C LEU A 93 5.56 9.99 -7.67
N GLN A 94 5.83 8.74 -7.38
CA GLN A 94 6.66 7.88 -8.20
C GLN A 94 5.79 6.82 -8.83
N VAL A 95 5.85 6.76 -10.14
CA VAL A 95 4.97 5.98 -10.98
C VAL A 95 5.83 5.04 -11.82
N GLY A 96 5.50 3.76 -11.77
CA GLY A 96 6.10 2.75 -12.64
C GLY A 96 5.07 1.71 -13.07
N ASP A 97 5.46 0.89 -14.02
CA ASP A 97 4.75 -0.29 -14.46
C ASP A 97 5.56 -1.56 -14.20
N SER A 98 4.87 -2.67 -14.02
CA SER A 98 5.44 -4.00 -13.91
C SER A 98 4.53 -4.96 -14.69
N THR A 99 5.09 -5.89 -15.43
CA THR A 99 4.31 -6.98 -16.03
C THR A 99 4.13 -8.10 -15.01
N ASP A 100 2.90 -8.57 -14.82
CA ASP A 100 2.65 -9.76 -14.00
C ASP A 100 2.85 -11.07 -14.78
N ILE A 101 2.73 -12.20 -14.08
CA ILE A 101 2.90 -13.54 -14.66
C ILE A 101 1.86 -13.89 -15.74
N THR A 102 0.78 -13.12 -15.83
CA THR A 102 -0.26 -13.25 -16.86
C THR A 102 -0.05 -12.29 -18.03
N ASN A 103 1.11 -11.64 -18.12
CA ASN A 103 1.46 -10.60 -19.09
C ASN A 103 0.52 -9.38 -19.05
N MET A 104 -0.16 -9.14 -17.92
CA MET A 104 -0.92 -7.91 -17.71
C MET A 104 0.00 -6.86 -17.10
N ALA A 105 0.00 -5.66 -17.67
CA ALA A 105 0.70 -4.53 -17.10
C ALA A 105 -0.01 -4.09 -15.81
N GLN A 106 0.73 -4.05 -14.72
CA GLN A 106 0.31 -3.51 -13.44
C GLN A 106 0.99 -2.17 -13.21
N PHE A 107 0.20 -1.22 -12.74
CA PHE A 107 0.63 0.14 -12.48
C PHE A 107 0.89 0.31 -10.97
N LEU A 108 2.12 0.66 -10.61
CA LEU A 108 2.56 0.83 -9.22
C LEU A 108 2.82 2.29 -8.93
N VAL A 109 2.21 2.79 -7.85
CA VAL A 109 2.38 4.16 -7.39
C VAL A 109 2.91 4.19 -5.96
N PHE A 110 4.01 4.90 -5.78
CA PHE A 110 4.58 5.29 -4.49
C PHE A 110 4.34 6.77 -4.27
N ILE A 111 4.15 7.16 -3.01
CA ILE A 111 4.03 8.54 -2.58
C ILE A 111 5.16 8.89 -1.64
N ARG A 112 5.78 10.05 -1.89
CA ARG A 112 6.80 10.64 -1.04
C ARG A 112 6.29 11.97 -0.51
N PHE A 113 6.18 12.14 0.80
CA PHE A 113 5.51 13.29 1.40
C PHE A 113 6.20 13.73 2.68
N ASP A 114 6.06 15.01 3.05
CA ASP A 114 6.51 15.52 4.34
C ASP A 114 5.48 15.23 5.43
N TYR A 115 5.91 14.70 6.57
CA TYR A 115 5.04 14.48 7.71
C TYR A 115 5.86 14.47 9.00
N GLN A 116 5.49 15.31 9.96
CA GLN A 116 6.21 15.45 11.25
C GLN A 116 7.72 15.70 11.07
N SER A 117 8.06 16.66 10.19
CA SER A 117 9.46 17.05 9.89
C SER A 117 10.33 15.96 9.24
N GLU A 118 9.72 14.84 8.83
CA GLU A 118 10.41 13.77 8.10
C GLU A 118 9.81 13.59 6.71
N VAL A 119 10.66 13.25 5.74
CA VAL A 119 10.20 12.84 4.41
C VAL A 119 9.96 11.34 4.43
N LYS A 120 8.71 10.93 4.22
CA LYS A 120 8.31 9.52 4.19
C LYS A 120 8.03 9.08 2.78
N GLU A 121 8.47 7.88 2.44
CA GLU A 121 8.15 7.21 1.18
C GLU A 121 7.35 5.95 1.46
N LYS A 122 6.19 5.81 0.81
CA LYS A 122 5.24 4.73 1.06
C LYS A 122 4.60 4.26 -0.23
N PHE A 123 4.32 2.97 -0.31
CA PHE A 123 3.47 2.42 -1.36
C PHE A 123 2.04 2.98 -1.22
N LEU A 124 1.48 3.50 -2.31
CA LEU A 124 0.16 4.11 -2.31
C LEU A 124 -0.90 3.15 -2.84
N PHE A 125 -0.72 2.63 -4.07
CA PHE A 125 -1.58 1.61 -4.64
C PHE A 125 -0.92 0.88 -5.82
N CYS A 126 -1.47 -0.28 -6.14
CA CYS A 126 -1.23 -1.00 -7.39
C CYS A 126 -2.58 -1.30 -8.04
N LYS A 127 -2.69 -1.08 -9.35
CA LYS A 127 -3.89 -1.39 -10.14
C LYS A 127 -3.51 -1.98 -11.50
N PRO A 128 -4.27 -2.94 -12.04
CA PRO A 128 -4.07 -3.42 -13.39
C PRO A 128 -4.37 -2.30 -14.41
N LEU A 129 -3.58 -2.24 -15.48
CA LEU A 129 -3.86 -1.43 -16.66
C LEU A 129 -4.72 -2.26 -17.61
N VAL A 130 -6.04 -2.09 -17.50
CA VAL A 130 -7.03 -2.89 -18.26
C VAL A 130 -7.10 -2.48 -19.73
N SER A 131 -6.73 -1.24 -20.05
CA SER A 131 -6.68 -0.70 -21.41
C SER A 131 -5.34 -0.02 -21.70
N ASN A 132 -5.10 0.26 -22.99
CA ASN A 132 -3.90 0.85 -23.59
C ASN A 132 -2.99 1.64 -22.62
N THR A 133 -1.68 1.48 -22.75
CA THR A 133 -0.63 2.23 -22.03
C THR A 133 -0.57 3.71 -22.45
N ARG A 134 -1.70 4.37 -22.69
CA ARG A 134 -1.77 5.80 -23.01
C ARG A 134 -1.69 6.60 -21.71
N ALA A 135 -1.03 7.75 -21.81
CA ALA A 135 -0.89 8.71 -20.73
C ALA A 135 -2.22 9.09 -20.05
N GLU A 136 -3.31 9.09 -20.83
CA GLU A 136 -4.65 9.47 -20.39
C GLU A 136 -5.27 8.46 -19.46
N ASP A 137 -5.25 7.18 -19.85
CA ASP A 137 -5.78 6.08 -19.05
C ASP A 137 -5.05 6.02 -17.70
N ILE A 138 -3.72 6.16 -17.75
CA ILE A 138 -2.87 6.21 -16.56
C ILE A 138 -3.23 7.41 -15.67
N PHE A 139 -3.38 8.60 -16.25
CA PHE A 139 -3.78 9.79 -15.51
C PHE A 139 -5.14 9.59 -14.84
N ASN A 140 -6.13 9.04 -15.56
CA ASN A 140 -7.48 8.83 -15.05
C ASN A 140 -7.49 7.88 -13.85
N VAL A 141 -6.72 6.79 -13.91
CA VAL A 141 -6.57 5.83 -12.80
C VAL A 141 -5.98 6.51 -11.55
N ILE A 142 -4.93 7.32 -11.72
CA ILE A 142 -4.33 8.07 -10.60
C ILE A 142 -5.31 9.11 -10.07
N ASN A 143 -5.92 9.90 -10.95
CA ASN A 143 -6.83 10.97 -10.58
C ASN A 143 -8.03 10.44 -9.82
N GLU A 144 -8.65 9.36 -10.29
CA GLU A 144 -9.74 8.69 -9.60
C GLU A 144 -9.33 8.26 -8.18
N TYR A 145 -8.12 7.69 -8.03
CA TYR A 145 -7.62 7.29 -6.72
C TYR A 145 -7.37 8.50 -5.80
N ILE A 146 -6.66 9.52 -6.29
CA ILE A 146 -6.32 10.74 -5.54
C ILE A 146 -7.58 11.46 -5.07
N MET A 147 -8.58 11.62 -5.95
CA MET A 147 -9.86 12.24 -5.63
C MET A 147 -10.66 11.41 -4.62
N LYS A 148 -10.78 10.09 -4.81
CA LYS A 148 -11.43 9.19 -3.83
C LYS A 148 -10.73 9.20 -2.48
N ALA A 149 -9.41 9.37 -2.48
CA ALA A 149 -8.60 9.47 -1.27
C ALA A 149 -8.69 10.86 -0.61
N GLY A 150 -9.35 11.85 -1.21
CA GLY A 150 -9.44 13.21 -0.68
C GLY A 150 -8.09 13.93 -0.64
N ILE A 151 -7.16 13.57 -1.52
CA ILE A 151 -5.84 14.18 -1.62
C ILE A 151 -5.92 15.32 -2.65
N SER A 152 -5.43 16.51 -2.29
CA SER A 152 -5.46 17.66 -3.20
C SER A 152 -4.25 17.67 -4.14
N TRP A 153 -4.51 17.76 -5.45
CA TRP A 153 -3.46 17.92 -6.47
C TRP A 153 -2.64 19.21 -6.31
N SER A 154 -3.15 20.23 -5.61
CA SER A 154 -2.41 21.47 -5.36
C SER A 154 -1.12 21.26 -4.55
N LYS A 155 -1.08 20.19 -3.74
CA LYS A 155 0.05 19.76 -2.91
C LYS A 155 1.07 18.90 -3.68
N CYS A 156 0.73 18.42 -4.87
CA CYS A 156 1.65 17.63 -5.68
C CYS A 156 2.74 18.53 -6.28
N VAL A 157 3.99 18.32 -5.87
CA VAL A 157 5.13 19.14 -6.32
C VAL A 157 6.01 18.44 -7.36
N ARG A 158 5.95 17.11 -7.45
CA ARG A 158 6.82 16.34 -8.35
C ARG A 158 6.17 15.02 -8.76
N LEU A 159 6.46 14.61 -9.98
CA LEU A 159 6.19 13.28 -10.51
C LEU A 159 7.51 12.69 -10.98
N CYS A 160 7.76 11.43 -10.65
CA CYS A 160 8.87 10.63 -11.15
C CYS A 160 8.29 9.45 -11.94
N THR A 161 8.78 9.25 -13.15
CA THR A 161 8.39 8.13 -14.03
C THR A 161 9.66 7.47 -14.57
N ASP A 162 9.54 6.23 -15.04
CA ASP A 162 10.62 5.48 -15.69
C ASP A 162 11.04 6.05 -17.07
N GLY A 163 10.21 6.91 -17.65
CA GLY A 163 10.48 7.56 -18.91
C GLY A 163 9.81 6.88 -20.11
N ALA A 164 8.93 5.90 -19.89
CA ALA A 164 8.14 5.27 -20.95
C ALA A 164 7.43 6.31 -21.83
N LYS A 165 7.19 5.98 -23.10
CA LYS A 165 6.64 6.90 -24.12
C LYS A 165 5.35 7.59 -23.66
N ALA A 166 4.52 6.88 -22.91
CA ALA A 166 3.28 7.38 -22.31
C ALA A 166 3.49 8.40 -21.20
N MET A 167 4.61 8.33 -20.49
CA MET A 167 4.93 9.17 -19.35
C MET A 167 5.66 10.45 -19.77
N SER A 168 6.53 10.35 -20.77
CA SER A 168 7.52 11.37 -21.16
C SER A 168 7.03 12.43 -22.15
N GLY A 169 5.82 12.28 -22.71
CA GLY A 169 5.30 13.24 -23.69
C GLY A 169 5.17 14.66 -23.12
N HIS A 170 5.82 15.64 -23.76
CA HIS A 170 5.84 17.03 -23.28
C HIS A 170 4.45 17.69 -23.24
N LEU A 171 3.59 17.37 -24.21
CA LEU A 171 2.25 17.95 -24.35
C LEU A 171 1.13 17.03 -23.87
N SER A 172 1.28 15.72 -24.10
CA SER A 172 0.23 14.71 -23.90
C SER A 172 0.61 13.61 -22.91
N GLY A 173 1.85 13.60 -22.42
CA GLY A 173 2.33 12.61 -21.44
C GLY A 173 1.74 12.81 -20.05
N LEU A 174 1.93 11.81 -19.18
CA LEU A 174 1.38 11.82 -17.82
C LEU A 174 1.77 13.09 -17.05
N GLY A 175 3.04 13.48 -17.11
CA GLY A 175 3.53 14.69 -16.43
C GLY A 175 2.82 15.96 -16.89
N ALA A 176 2.58 16.11 -18.21
CA ALA A 176 1.88 17.25 -18.77
C ALA A 176 0.42 17.33 -18.30
N ARG A 177 -0.23 16.17 -18.16
CA ARG A 177 -1.62 16.06 -17.68
C ARG A 177 -1.72 16.40 -16.19
N ILE A 178 -0.86 15.83 -15.35
CA ILE A 178 -0.81 16.13 -13.92
C ILE A 178 -0.52 17.62 -13.68
N LYS A 179 0.34 18.24 -14.49
CA LYS A 179 0.64 19.68 -14.43
C LYS A 179 -0.57 20.58 -14.61
N LYS A 180 -1.55 20.18 -15.41
CA LYS A 180 -2.81 20.93 -15.58
C LYS A 180 -3.68 20.89 -14.33
N SER A 181 -3.54 19.87 -13.48
CA SER A 181 -4.29 19.70 -12.24
C SER A 181 -3.59 20.24 -11.00
N CYS A 182 -2.28 20.52 -11.08
CA CYS A 182 -1.46 21.00 -9.95
C CYS A 182 -1.36 22.53 -9.90
N SER A 183 -0.96 23.07 -8.75
CA SER A 183 -0.60 24.48 -8.64
C SER A 183 0.66 24.79 -9.46
N ARG A 184 0.84 26.03 -9.95
CA ARG A 184 1.93 26.46 -10.86
C ARG A 184 3.36 26.19 -10.33
N LYS A 185 3.53 25.75 -9.08
CA LYS A 185 4.81 25.49 -8.41
C LYS A 185 5.36 24.07 -8.61
N ALA A 186 4.63 23.14 -9.25
CA ALA A 186 5.09 21.77 -9.43
C ALA A 186 6.27 21.66 -10.41
N LYS A 187 7.41 21.11 -9.94
CA LYS A 187 8.62 20.82 -10.71
C LYS A 187 8.62 19.32 -11.11
N TYR A 188 8.40 19.05 -12.39
CA TYR A 188 8.37 17.68 -12.93
C TYR A 188 9.79 17.23 -13.31
N SER A 189 10.21 16.06 -12.82
CA SER A 189 11.49 15.44 -13.19
C SER A 189 11.21 14.16 -13.97
N LEU A 190 11.71 14.09 -15.20
CA LEU A 190 11.53 12.96 -16.13
C LEU A 190 12.56 11.83 -15.93
N ARG A 191 13.34 11.83 -14.84
CA ARG A 191 14.38 10.83 -14.62
C ARG A 191 14.32 10.22 -13.24
N TYR A 192 14.25 8.88 -13.21
CA TYR A 192 14.58 8.07 -12.05
C TYR A 192 16.08 8.25 -11.77
N SER A 193 16.41 8.97 -10.70
CA SER A 193 17.78 9.04 -10.19
C SER A 193 17.70 8.68 -8.71
N PRO A 194 18.31 7.56 -8.28
CA PRO A 194 18.33 7.16 -6.87
C PRO A 194 18.96 8.20 -5.94
N ARG A 195 19.69 9.20 -6.46
CA ARG A 195 20.46 10.18 -5.67
C ARG A 195 19.95 11.61 -5.69
N SER A 196 18.99 11.98 -6.54
CA SER A 196 18.50 13.37 -6.64
C SER A 196 17.09 13.59 -6.09
N PHE A 197 16.69 12.74 -5.14
CA PHE A 197 15.46 12.85 -4.36
C PHE A 197 15.59 13.74 -3.11
N GLY A 198 16.57 14.64 -3.09
CA GLY A 198 16.61 15.72 -2.10
C GLY A 198 15.46 16.70 -2.34
N PHE A 199 14.78 17.10 -1.26
CA PHE A 199 14.12 18.40 -1.19
C PHE A 199 15.17 19.51 -1.05
N GLU A 200 16.28 19.45 -1.80
CA GLU A 200 17.23 20.55 -1.87
C GLU A 200 16.64 21.61 -2.79
N GLY A 201 16.02 22.62 -2.18
CA GLY A 201 15.38 23.73 -2.89
C GLY A 201 14.10 24.27 -2.24
N TYR A 202 13.62 23.66 -1.16
CA TYR A 202 12.64 24.28 -0.25
C TYR A 202 13.25 24.41 1.15
N ALA A 203 14.49 24.91 1.21
CA ALA A 203 14.96 25.56 2.43
C ALA A 203 14.17 26.87 2.54
N CYS A 204 13.40 27.02 3.62
CA CYS A 204 12.94 28.32 4.06
C CYS A 204 14.15 29.26 4.15
N GLN A 205 14.11 30.39 3.46
CA GLN A 205 14.79 31.62 3.85
C GLN A 205 13.86 32.79 3.49
N PRO A 206 13.90 33.87 4.30
CA PRO A 206 12.72 34.55 4.87
C PRO A 206 11.75 35.19 3.87
#